data_AF-A0A3D9VAT0-F1
#
_entry.id   AF-A0A3D9VAT0-F1
#
_cell.length_a   1.000
_cell.length_b   1.000
_cell.length_c   1.000
_cell.angle_alpha   90.00
_cell.angle_beta   90.00
_cell.angle_gamma   90.00
#
_symmetry.space_group_name_H-M   'P 1'
#
loop_
_entity.id
_entity.type
_entity.pdbx_description
1 polymer ?
#
loop_
_entity_poly.entity_id
_entity_poly.type
_entity_poly.pdbx_seq_one_letter_code
_entity_poly.pdbx_strand_id
1 'polypeptide(L)'
;MKIVKSKKLWITLAVIVGLVISYSIGASGAKVAIEKEKVTYEGAKAKAEEKEKELSYTKSKVKEGIDAEQKKLDDKKVEVEETLALVANKNQLTSEVDKLGKDVETKKGEVGKLDGDIQAKNSELQKLTEGVKAKQEEPRMLGAGEYIVGKDIPAGRYKATAVGRGSNFVVFDSKSGSATVNTILGNSSVGRGDYTFFAGSGDIIKTAEQVKLIPVE
;
A
#
# COMPACT_ATOMS: atom_id res chain seq x y z
N MET A 1 80.31 -51.48 -81.48
CA MET A 1 80.01 -50.07 -81.16
C MET A 1 80.36 -49.20 -82.37
N LYS A 2 79.38 -48.75 -83.17
CA LYS A 2 79.60 -47.78 -84.26
C LYS A 2 78.81 -46.52 -83.92
N ILE A 3 79.50 -45.54 -83.34
CA ILE A 3 78.94 -44.21 -83.04
C ILE A 3 78.64 -43.55 -84.39
N VAL A 4 77.35 -43.37 -84.69
CA VAL A 4 76.88 -42.76 -85.93
C VAL A 4 77.33 -41.29 -85.96
N LYS A 5 78.34 -40.99 -86.79
CA LYS A 5 78.91 -39.65 -87.00
C LYS A 5 78.00 -38.79 -87.89
N SER A 6 76.77 -38.56 -87.48
CA SER A 6 75.87 -37.61 -88.14
C SER A 6 76.05 -36.23 -87.50
N LYS A 7 76.89 -35.38 -88.10
CA LYS A 7 77.12 -33.99 -87.63
C LYS A 7 75.82 -33.19 -87.50
N LYS A 8 74.83 -33.46 -88.35
CA LYS A 8 73.53 -32.76 -88.34
C LYS A 8 72.71 -33.06 -87.08
N LEU A 9 72.79 -34.30 -86.55
CA LEU A 9 72.00 -34.73 -85.39
C LEU A 9 72.52 -34.14 -84.08
N TRP A 10 73.84 -33.95 -83.96
CA TRP A 10 74.47 -33.27 -82.82
C TRP A 10 74.19 -31.78 -82.79
N ILE A 11 74.06 -31.13 -83.96
CA ILE A 11 73.73 -29.71 -84.06
C ILE A 11 72.28 -29.47 -83.60
N THR A 12 71.32 -30.31 -84.03
CA THR A 12 69.93 -30.17 -83.57
C THR A 12 69.78 -30.40 -82.06
N LEU A 13 70.50 -31.38 -81.50
CA LEU A 13 70.48 -31.62 -80.05
C LEU A 13 71.05 -30.44 -79.25
N ALA A 14 72.14 -29.82 -79.74
CA ALA A 14 72.75 -28.65 -79.12
C ALA A 14 71.85 -27.41 -79.18
N VAL A 15 71.08 -27.23 -80.26
CA VAL A 15 70.10 -26.13 -80.38
C VAL A 15 68.92 -26.33 -79.43
N ILE A 16 68.42 -27.56 -79.29
CA ILE A 16 67.32 -27.85 -78.35
C ILE A 16 67.78 -27.64 -76.90
N VAL A 17 68.96 -28.14 -76.54
CA VAL A 17 69.54 -27.91 -75.20
C VAL A 17 69.81 -26.41 -74.99
N GLY A 18 70.29 -25.70 -76.01
CA GLY A 18 70.48 -24.25 -75.96
C GLY A 18 69.18 -23.47 -75.78
N LEU A 19 68.08 -23.89 -76.41
CA LEU A 19 66.74 -23.30 -76.25
C LEU A 19 66.13 -23.59 -74.88
N VAL A 20 66.33 -24.80 -74.33
CA VAL A 20 65.88 -25.15 -72.97
C VAL A 20 66.69 -24.40 -71.91
N ILE A 21 68.01 -24.29 -72.10
CA ILE A 21 68.88 -23.51 -71.21
C ILE A 21 68.57 -22.01 -71.31
N SER A 22 68.34 -21.47 -72.51
CA SER A 22 68.00 -20.06 -72.68
C SER A 22 66.59 -19.71 -72.21
N TYR A 23 65.62 -20.63 -72.32
CA TYR A 23 64.31 -20.48 -71.67
C TYR A 23 64.44 -20.52 -70.14
N SER A 24 65.22 -21.46 -69.59
CA SER A 24 65.48 -21.54 -68.14
C SER A 24 66.24 -20.33 -67.59
N ILE A 25 67.24 -19.82 -68.32
CA ILE A 25 68.00 -18.62 -67.94
C ILE A 25 67.16 -17.35 -68.13
N GLY A 26 66.35 -17.26 -69.18
CA GLY A 26 65.46 -16.13 -69.45
C GLY A 26 64.35 -16.01 -68.40
N ALA A 27 63.72 -17.13 -68.04
CA ALA A 27 62.72 -17.20 -66.98
C ALA A 27 63.32 -16.90 -65.58
N SER A 28 64.58 -17.25 -65.34
CA SER A 28 65.26 -17.02 -64.05
C SER A 28 65.99 -15.68 -63.94
N GLY A 29 66.28 -15.00 -65.06
CA GLY A 29 67.19 -13.85 -65.13
C GLY A 29 66.52 -12.46 -65.22
N ALA A 30 65.27 -12.37 -65.70
CA ALA A 30 64.57 -11.10 -65.80
C ALA A 30 64.14 -10.60 -64.40
N LYS A 31 64.70 -9.47 -63.97
CA LYS A 31 64.42 -8.83 -62.67
C LYS A 31 63.76 -7.47 -62.87
N VAL A 32 62.70 -7.18 -62.13
CA VAL A 32 62.00 -5.88 -62.11
C VAL A 32 62.22 -5.23 -60.74
N ALA A 33 62.37 -3.91 -60.70
CA ALA A 33 62.58 -3.17 -59.46
C ALA A 33 61.24 -2.85 -58.78
N ILE A 34 61.08 -3.29 -57.53
CA ILE A 34 59.95 -2.93 -56.66
C ILE A 34 60.56 -2.36 -55.38
N GLU A 35 60.18 -1.13 -54.99
CA GLU A 35 60.64 -0.44 -53.78
C GLU A 35 62.16 -0.56 -53.49
N LYS A 36 62.98 -0.40 -54.53
CA LYS A 36 64.47 -0.42 -54.50
C LYS A 36 65.15 -1.79 -54.45
N GLU A 37 64.41 -2.90 -54.49
CA GLU A 37 64.97 -4.26 -54.57
C GLU A 37 64.77 -4.89 -55.97
N LYS A 38 65.81 -5.52 -56.54
CA LYS A 38 65.72 -6.23 -57.85
C LYS A 38 65.20 -7.65 -57.64
N VAL A 39 63.95 -7.90 -58.00
CA VAL A 39 63.27 -9.18 -57.75
C VAL A 39 62.95 -9.87 -59.08
N THR A 40 63.08 -11.20 -59.14
CA THR A 40 62.64 -12.03 -60.28
C THR A 40 61.12 -12.14 -60.30
N TYR A 41 60.52 -12.56 -61.41
CA TYR A 41 59.07 -12.80 -61.52
C TYR A 41 58.53 -13.69 -60.38
N GLU A 42 59.18 -14.81 -60.10
CA GLU A 42 58.81 -15.71 -58.99
C GLU A 42 58.93 -15.03 -57.62
N GLY A 43 59.95 -14.18 -57.41
CA GLY A 43 60.08 -13.43 -56.15
C GLY A 43 59.06 -12.30 -55.99
N ALA A 44 58.66 -11.64 -57.09
CA ALA A 44 57.56 -10.67 -57.08
C ALA A 44 56.21 -11.34 -56.81
N LYS A 45 55.98 -12.52 -57.40
CA LYS A 45 54.80 -13.36 -57.13
C LYS A 45 54.75 -13.80 -55.66
N ALA A 46 55.86 -14.27 -55.10
CA ALA A 46 55.93 -14.65 -53.69
C ALA A 46 55.63 -13.49 -52.72
N LYS A 47 56.17 -12.28 -52.97
CA LYS A 47 55.86 -11.08 -52.17
C LYS A 47 54.39 -10.65 -52.28
N ALA A 48 53.79 -10.79 -53.46
CA ALA A 48 52.37 -10.52 -53.66
C ALA A 48 51.49 -11.50 -52.86
N GLU A 49 51.81 -12.80 -52.91
CA GLU A 49 51.11 -13.83 -52.11
C GLU A 49 51.27 -13.60 -50.59
N GLU A 50 52.43 -13.13 -50.13
CA GLU A 50 52.67 -12.77 -48.73
C GLU A 50 51.81 -11.57 -48.30
N LYS A 51 51.78 -10.50 -49.11
CA LYS A 51 50.94 -9.32 -48.84
C LYS A 51 49.45 -9.64 -48.88
N GLU A 52 49.00 -10.51 -49.77
CA GLU A 52 47.61 -10.99 -49.76
C GLU A 52 47.26 -11.75 -48.48
N LYS A 53 48.17 -12.57 -47.95
CA LYS A 53 47.98 -13.25 -46.66
C LYS A 53 47.94 -12.26 -45.49
N GLU A 54 48.84 -11.28 -45.45
CA GLU A 54 48.81 -10.21 -44.43
C GLU A 54 47.51 -9.40 -44.49
N LEU A 55 47.05 -9.06 -45.69
CA LEU A 55 45.83 -8.29 -45.89
C LEU A 55 44.59 -9.10 -45.51
N SER A 56 44.57 -10.40 -45.83
CA SER A 56 43.55 -11.34 -45.38
C SER A 56 43.50 -11.46 -43.85
N TYR A 57 44.67 -11.64 -43.22
CA TYR A 57 44.79 -11.68 -41.76
C TYR A 57 44.32 -10.38 -41.09
N THR A 58 44.76 -9.24 -41.62
CA THR A 58 44.37 -7.92 -41.12
C THR A 58 42.86 -7.70 -41.27
N LYS A 59 42.28 -8.08 -42.41
CA LYS A 59 40.83 -8.02 -42.64
C LYS A 59 40.05 -8.90 -41.67
N SER A 60 40.55 -10.10 -41.35
CA SER A 60 39.97 -10.97 -40.31
C SER A 60 39.96 -10.29 -38.96
N LYS A 61 41.10 -9.74 -38.52
CA LYS A 61 41.20 -9.04 -37.23
C LYS A 61 40.32 -7.81 -37.15
N VAL A 62 40.24 -7.02 -38.22
CA VAL A 62 39.35 -5.85 -38.27
C VAL A 62 37.89 -6.30 -38.16
N LYS A 63 37.51 -7.39 -38.84
CA LYS A 63 36.17 -7.96 -38.74
C LYS A 63 35.86 -8.46 -37.32
N GLU A 64 36.78 -9.20 -36.71
CA GLU A 64 36.66 -9.65 -35.31
C GLU A 64 36.50 -8.47 -34.34
N GLY A 65 37.25 -7.38 -34.55
CA GLY A 65 37.12 -6.16 -33.76
C GLY A 65 35.77 -5.47 -33.93
N ILE A 66 35.26 -5.37 -35.17
CA ILE A 66 33.93 -4.83 -35.47
C ILE A 66 32.84 -5.68 -34.81
N ASP A 67 32.93 -7.01 -34.94
CA ASP A 67 31.95 -7.94 -34.36
C ASP A 67 31.94 -7.85 -32.82
N ALA A 68 33.12 -7.72 -32.20
CA ALA A 68 33.25 -7.52 -30.75
C ALA A 68 32.63 -6.19 -30.27
N GLU A 69 32.87 -5.10 -30.99
CA GLU A 69 32.35 -3.78 -30.62
C GLU A 69 30.85 -3.65 -30.90
N GLN A 70 30.36 -4.31 -31.95
CA GLN A 70 28.93 -4.45 -32.21
C GLN A 70 28.24 -5.18 -31.07
N LYS A 71 28.81 -6.29 -30.59
CA LYS A 71 28.29 -7.02 -29.44
C LYS A 71 28.22 -6.14 -28.18
N LYS A 72 29.28 -5.38 -27.87
CA LYS A 72 29.26 -4.44 -26.74
C LYS A 72 28.19 -3.35 -26.90
N LEU A 73 27.99 -2.84 -28.12
CA LEU A 73 26.96 -1.84 -28.39
C LEU A 73 25.56 -2.42 -28.14
N ASP A 74 25.32 -3.65 -28.56
CA ASP A 74 24.04 -4.32 -28.37
C ASP A 74 23.79 -4.63 -26.89
N ASP A 75 24.81 -5.13 -26.15
CA ASP A 75 24.74 -5.30 -24.69
C ASP A 75 24.42 -3.97 -23.98
N LYS A 76 25.06 -2.87 -24.41
CA LYS A 76 24.84 -1.54 -23.82
C LYS A 76 23.46 -0.96 -24.14
N LYS A 77 22.89 -1.27 -25.31
CA LYS A 77 21.52 -0.89 -25.65
C LYS A 77 20.51 -1.59 -24.74
N VAL A 78 20.70 -2.87 -24.47
CA VAL A 78 19.85 -3.63 -23.53
C VAL A 78 19.92 -3.01 -22.13
N GLU A 79 21.11 -2.68 -21.63
CA GLU A 79 21.30 -2.02 -20.34
C GLU A 79 20.57 -0.66 -20.26
N VAL A 80 20.61 0.12 -21.35
CA VAL A 80 19.90 1.41 -21.43
C VAL A 80 18.38 1.22 -21.42
N GLU A 81 17.85 0.24 -22.16
CA GLU A 81 16.41 -0.06 -22.17
C GLU A 81 15.91 -0.49 -20.79
N GLU A 82 16.64 -1.37 -20.10
CA GLU A 82 16.34 -1.77 -18.73
C GLU A 82 16.37 -0.57 -17.77
N THR A 83 17.38 0.29 -17.90
CA THR A 83 17.50 1.50 -17.08
C THR A 83 16.33 2.46 -17.30
N LEU A 84 15.90 2.66 -18.56
CA LEU A 84 14.73 3.49 -18.88
C LEU A 84 13.44 2.91 -18.29
N ALA A 85 13.26 1.60 -18.33
CA ALA A 85 12.12 0.93 -17.71
C ALA A 85 12.11 1.14 -16.18
N LEU A 86 13.28 1.04 -15.52
CA LEU A 86 13.42 1.32 -14.10
C LEU A 86 13.07 2.78 -13.75
N VAL A 87 13.48 3.74 -14.58
CA VAL A 87 13.13 5.17 -14.39
C VAL A 87 11.62 5.39 -14.52
N ALA A 88 10.97 4.75 -15.49
CA ALA A 88 9.51 4.83 -15.65
C ALA A 88 8.78 4.30 -14.40
N ASN A 89 9.18 3.12 -13.90
CA ASN A 89 8.64 2.53 -12.68
C ASN A 89 8.87 3.45 -11.45
N LYS A 90 10.07 4.03 -11.32
CA LYS A 90 10.39 4.98 -10.24
C LYS A 90 9.46 6.20 -10.28
N ASN A 91 9.21 6.76 -11.45
CA ASN A 91 8.32 7.91 -11.61
C ASN A 91 6.87 7.55 -11.25
N GLN A 92 6.40 6.37 -11.65
CA GLN A 92 5.07 5.88 -11.25
C GLN A 92 4.95 5.72 -9.73
N LEU A 93 5.91 5.04 -9.10
CA LEU A 93 5.96 4.87 -7.65
C LEU A 93 5.99 6.21 -6.91
N THR A 94 6.73 7.19 -7.43
CA THR A 94 6.78 8.55 -6.86
C THR A 94 5.40 9.20 -6.88
N SER A 95 4.66 9.08 -8.00
CA SER A 95 3.30 9.61 -8.09
C SER A 95 2.31 8.88 -7.17
N GLU A 96 2.46 7.58 -6.96
CA GLU A 96 1.61 6.82 -6.04
C GLU A 96 1.88 7.21 -4.59
N VAL A 97 3.15 7.40 -4.21
CA VAL A 97 3.55 7.90 -2.88
C VAL A 97 2.95 9.29 -2.63
N ASP A 98 3.01 10.20 -3.60
CA ASP A 98 2.43 11.54 -3.47
C ASP A 98 0.90 11.50 -3.27
N LYS A 99 0.20 10.61 -3.99
CA LYS A 99 -1.25 10.40 -3.82
C LYS A 99 -1.57 9.84 -2.45
N LEU A 100 -0.86 8.80 -2.02
CA LEU A 100 -1.04 8.20 -0.70
C LEU A 100 -0.75 9.20 0.43
N GLY A 101 0.24 10.08 0.26
CA GLY A 101 0.52 11.16 1.21
C GLY A 101 -0.67 12.11 1.38
N LYS A 102 -1.30 12.54 0.27
CA LYS A 102 -2.49 13.39 0.29
C LYS A 102 -3.71 12.68 0.91
N ASP A 103 -3.90 11.40 0.61
CA ASP A 103 -4.99 10.60 1.19
C ASP A 103 -4.81 10.44 2.71
N VAL A 104 -3.59 10.22 3.18
CA VAL A 104 -3.26 10.16 4.61
C VAL A 104 -3.56 11.49 5.30
N GLU A 105 -3.17 12.60 4.70
CA GLU A 105 -3.43 13.94 5.26
C GLU A 105 -4.93 14.25 5.34
N THR A 106 -5.68 13.88 4.30
CA THR A 106 -7.14 14.02 4.26
C THR A 106 -7.79 13.18 5.36
N LYS A 107 -7.45 11.89 5.45
CA LYS A 107 -7.99 10.99 6.48
C LYS A 107 -7.63 11.43 7.90
N LYS A 108 -6.43 11.97 8.10
CA LYS A 108 -6.02 12.53 9.40
C LYS A 108 -6.91 13.71 9.80
N GLY A 109 -7.28 14.56 8.85
CA GLY A 109 -8.24 15.64 9.06
C GLY A 109 -9.64 15.14 9.42
N GLU A 110 -10.12 14.09 8.75
CA GLU A 110 -11.41 13.46 9.05
C GLU A 110 -11.44 12.83 10.45
N VAL A 111 -10.39 12.12 10.84
CA VAL A 111 -10.25 11.55 12.19
C VAL A 111 -10.31 12.65 13.25
N GLY A 112 -9.60 13.77 13.05
CA GLY A 112 -9.63 14.89 13.99
C GLY A 112 -11.02 15.51 14.15
N LYS A 113 -11.83 15.56 13.07
CA LYS A 113 -13.22 16.01 13.15
C LYS A 113 -14.10 15.04 13.93
N LEU A 114 -13.98 13.74 13.65
CA LEU A 114 -14.72 12.70 14.35
C LEU A 114 -14.40 12.66 15.85
N ASP A 115 -13.13 12.83 16.22
CA ASP A 115 -12.73 12.92 17.63
C ASP A 115 -13.40 14.12 18.33
N GLY A 116 -13.46 15.28 17.65
CA GLY A 116 -14.18 16.46 18.14
C GLY A 116 -15.67 16.20 18.36
N ASP A 117 -16.33 15.58 17.38
CA ASP A 117 -17.76 15.24 17.44
C ASP A 117 -18.06 14.23 18.57
N ILE A 118 -17.20 13.23 18.76
CA ILE A 118 -17.32 12.24 19.84
C ILE A 118 -17.23 12.93 21.20
N GLN A 119 -16.27 13.85 21.39
CA GLN A 119 -16.14 14.59 22.65
C GLN A 119 -17.36 15.47 22.94
N ALA A 120 -17.90 16.14 21.92
CA ALA A 120 -19.10 16.94 22.04
C ALA A 120 -20.31 16.08 22.45
N LYS A 121 -20.51 14.93 21.79
CA LYS A 121 -21.62 14.01 22.08
C LYS A 121 -21.52 13.37 23.47
N ASN A 122 -20.31 13.01 23.91
CA ASN A 122 -20.10 12.51 25.27
C ASN A 122 -20.46 13.57 26.32
N SER A 123 -20.12 14.84 26.08
CA SER A 123 -20.47 15.95 26.98
C SER A 123 -21.98 16.20 27.03
N GLU A 124 -22.68 16.12 25.89
CA GLU A 124 -24.14 16.19 25.84
C GLU A 124 -24.79 15.03 26.58
N LEU A 125 -24.30 13.81 26.38
CA LEU A 125 -24.81 12.61 27.03
C LEU A 125 -24.65 12.69 28.56
N GLN A 126 -23.51 13.17 29.04
CA GLN A 126 -23.28 13.37 30.46
C GLN A 126 -24.30 14.35 31.05
N LYS A 127 -24.48 15.51 30.43
CA LYS A 127 -25.48 16.52 30.87
C LYS A 127 -26.89 15.96 30.89
N LEU A 128 -27.26 15.18 29.87
CA LEU A 128 -28.59 14.57 29.81
C LEU A 128 -28.76 13.50 30.91
N THR A 129 -27.73 12.71 31.16
CA THR A 129 -27.72 11.67 32.20
C THR A 129 -27.86 12.31 33.58
N GLU A 130 -27.08 13.34 33.87
CA GLU A 130 -27.18 14.11 35.13
C GLU A 130 -28.56 14.77 35.27
N GLY A 131 -29.09 15.35 34.19
CA GLY A 131 -30.42 15.94 34.18
C GLY A 131 -31.54 14.93 34.45
N VAL A 132 -31.46 13.73 33.85
CA VAL A 132 -32.42 12.64 34.09
C VAL A 132 -32.33 12.16 35.53
N LYS A 133 -31.12 11.95 36.06
CA LYS A 133 -30.93 11.57 37.46
C LYS A 133 -31.53 12.59 38.41
N ALA A 134 -31.22 13.88 38.20
CA ALA A 134 -31.78 14.97 39.00
C ALA A 134 -33.32 15.00 38.95
N LYS A 135 -33.92 14.77 37.78
CA LYS A 135 -35.38 14.71 37.61
C LYS A 135 -36.03 13.48 38.24
N GLN A 136 -35.31 12.36 38.36
CA GLN A 136 -35.78 11.17 39.05
C GLN A 136 -35.74 11.35 40.57
N GLU A 137 -34.74 12.06 41.09
CA GLU A 137 -34.57 12.33 42.53
C GLU A 137 -35.40 13.52 43.03
N GLU A 138 -35.97 14.32 42.13
CA GLU A 138 -36.79 15.49 42.49
C GLU A 138 -38.06 15.08 43.26
N PRO A 139 -38.32 15.66 44.45
CA PRO A 139 -39.55 15.40 45.19
C PRO A 139 -40.80 15.80 44.41
N ARG A 140 -41.85 14.99 44.53
CA ARG A 140 -43.13 15.19 43.85
C ARG A 140 -44.21 15.61 44.83
N MET A 141 -44.98 16.62 44.46
CA MET A 141 -46.12 17.10 45.25
C MET A 141 -47.39 16.47 44.69
N LEU A 142 -48.08 15.70 45.52
CA LEU A 142 -49.39 15.14 45.21
C LEU A 142 -50.44 15.93 45.97
N GLY A 143 -51.51 16.34 45.30
CA GLY A 143 -52.70 16.86 45.96
C GLY A 143 -53.54 15.71 46.52
N ALA A 144 -54.70 16.05 47.09
CA ALA A 144 -55.69 15.05 47.45
C ALA A 144 -56.21 14.35 46.17
N GLY A 145 -56.30 13.03 46.19
CA GLY A 145 -56.76 12.24 45.05
C GLY A 145 -56.17 10.83 44.98
N GLU A 146 -56.33 10.22 43.81
CA GLU A 146 -55.82 8.90 43.47
C GLU A 146 -54.81 9.01 42.32
N TYR A 147 -53.69 8.32 42.44
CA TYR A 147 -52.59 8.36 41.49
C TYR A 147 -52.15 6.94 41.15
N ILE A 148 -51.89 6.69 39.86
CA ILE A 148 -51.44 5.41 39.34
C ILE A 148 -49.92 5.46 39.16
N VAL A 149 -49.21 4.58 39.88
CA VAL A 149 -47.76 4.44 39.78
C VAL A 149 -47.39 3.86 38.40
N GLY A 150 -46.33 4.37 37.78
CA GLY A 150 -45.96 4.12 36.39
C GLY A 150 -46.66 5.03 35.36
N LYS A 151 -47.76 5.70 35.74
CA LYS A 151 -48.47 6.67 34.88
C LYS A 151 -48.32 8.11 35.36
N ASP A 152 -48.70 8.36 36.61
CA ASP A 152 -48.69 9.69 37.20
C ASP A 152 -47.40 9.96 37.99
N ILE A 153 -46.81 8.90 38.55
CA ILE A 153 -45.59 8.92 39.37
C ILE A 153 -44.74 7.70 38.98
N PRO A 154 -43.41 7.81 38.80
CA PRO A 154 -42.57 6.65 38.51
C PRO A 154 -42.66 5.56 39.58
N ALA A 155 -42.45 4.30 39.20
CA ALA A 155 -42.27 3.23 40.19
C ALA A 155 -40.95 3.45 40.96
N GLY A 156 -40.93 3.09 42.23
CA GLY A 156 -39.75 3.29 43.07
C GLY A 156 -40.05 3.26 44.55
N ARG A 157 -39.03 3.61 45.33
CA ARG A 157 -39.13 3.73 46.78
C ARG A 157 -39.23 5.21 47.15
N TYR A 158 -40.16 5.52 48.04
CA TYR A 158 -40.48 6.90 48.40
C TYR A 158 -40.60 7.05 49.91
N LYS A 159 -40.19 8.21 50.41
CA LYS A 159 -40.64 8.72 51.69
C LYS A 159 -41.79 9.69 51.46
N ALA A 160 -42.96 9.35 51.96
CA ALA A 160 -44.13 10.22 52.01
C ALA A 160 -44.07 11.11 53.27
N THR A 161 -44.16 12.42 53.05
CA THR A 161 -44.18 13.45 54.09
C THR A 161 -45.46 14.27 53.95
N ALA A 162 -46.20 14.45 55.05
CA ALA A 162 -47.38 15.29 55.07
C ALA A 162 -47.03 16.76 54.77
N VAL A 163 -47.88 17.44 53.98
CA VAL A 163 -47.81 18.89 53.81
C VAL A 163 -48.98 19.50 54.57
N GLY A 164 -48.71 20.04 55.76
CA GLY A 164 -49.74 20.56 56.66
C GLY A 164 -50.00 19.63 57.86
N ARG A 165 -51.28 19.44 58.22
CA ARG A 165 -51.66 18.69 59.43
C ARG A 165 -51.51 17.18 59.27
N GLY A 166 -51.58 16.71 58.03
CA GLY A 166 -51.44 15.30 57.66
C GLY A 166 -52.78 14.58 57.62
N SER A 167 -52.86 13.57 56.75
CA SER A 167 -54.08 12.85 56.43
C SER A 167 -53.82 11.36 56.19
N ASN A 168 -54.90 10.62 55.95
CA ASN A 168 -54.80 9.24 55.48
C ASN A 168 -53.97 9.17 54.19
N PHE A 169 -53.09 8.18 54.15
CA PHE A 169 -52.26 7.82 53.03
C PHE A 169 -52.28 6.30 52.87
N VAL A 170 -52.77 5.85 51.72
CA VAL A 170 -52.99 4.43 51.45
C VAL A 170 -52.39 4.08 50.10
N VAL A 171 -51.72 2.94 50.02
CA VAL A 171 -51.17 2.42 48.77
C VAL A 171 -51.75 1.03 48.56
N PHE A 172 -52.30 0.77 47.38
CA PHE A 172 -52.88 -0.50 47.00
C PHE A 172 -51.98 -1.19 45.97
N ASP A 173 -51.65 -2.45 46.23
CA ASP A 173 -50.94 -3.29 45.26
C ASP A 173 -51.85 -3.58 44.07
N SER A 174 -51.33 -3.32 42.87
CA SER A 174 -52.07 -3.43 41.61
C SER A 174 -52.55 -4.84 41.28
N LYS A 175 -51.89 -5.88 41.80
CA LYS A 175 -52.19 -7.28 41.47
C LYS A 175 -53.26 -7.87 42.39
N SER A 176 -53.14 -7.61 43.68
CA SER A 176 -53.99 -8.17 44.72
C SER A 176 -55.12 -7.23 45.14
N GLY A 177 -55.03 -5.94 44.82
CA GLY A 177 -55.93 -4.89 45.32
C GLY A 177 -55.81 -4.64 46.82
N SER A 178 -54.86 -5.28 47.50
CA SER A 178 -54.68 -5.17 48.95
C SER A 178 -53.90 -3.91 49.31
N ALA A 179 -54.24 -3.29 50.43
CA ALA A 179 -53.49 -2.15 50.94
C ALA A 179 -52.11 -2.61 51.46
N THR A 180 -51.05 -2.19 50.79
CA THR A 180 -49.65 -2.43 51.21
C THR A 180 -49.17 -1.35 52.17
N VAL A 181 -49.76 -0.17 52.09
CA VAL A 181 -49.57 0.92 53.06
C VAL A 181 -50.94 1.39 53.51
N ASN A 182 -51.13 1.55 54.81
CA ASN A 182 -52.31 2.18 55.38
C ASN A 182 -51.89 2.93 56.65
N THR A 183 -51.69 4.25 56.54
CA THR A 183 -51.18 5.09 57.63
C THR A 183 -51.81 6.47 57.61
N ILE A 184 -51.67 7.20 58.71
CA ILE A 184 -52.00 8.63 58.79
C ILE A 184 -50.69 9.39 58.87
N LEU A 185 -50.37 10.15 57.83
CA LEU A 185 -49.15 10.95 57.79
C LEU A 185 -49.27 12.17 58.73
N GLY A 186 -48.13 12.71 59.16
CA GLY A 186 -48.06 13.91 60.01
C GLY A 186 -47.91 13.61 61.50
N ASN A 187 -47.71 14.67 62.30
CA ASN A 187 -47.31 14.57 63.71
C ASN A 187 -48.46 14.88 64.70
N SER A 188 -49.70 14.67 64.29
CA SER A 188 -50.87 14.83 65.18
C SER A 188 -50.98 13.65 66.16
N SER A 189 -51.91 13.71 67.12
CA SER A 189 -52.15 12.62 68.07
C SER A 189 -52.51 11.27 67.42
N VAL A 190 -53.05 11.32 66.20
CA VAL A 190 -53.39 10.13 65.39
C VAL A 190 -52.41 9.88 64.25
N GLY A 191 -51.50 10.82 63.98
CA GLY A 191 -50.49 10.71 62.94
C GLY A 191 -49.33 9.80 63.33
N ARG A 192 -48.59 9.31 62.34
CA ARG A 192 -47.44 8.41 62.50
C ARG A 192 -46.16 8.99 61.89
N GLY A 193 -46.15 10.28 61.58
CA GLY A 193 -45.02 10.97 60.96
C GLY A 193 -44.89 10.69 59.46
N ASP A 194 -43.64 10.63 58.99
CA ASP A 194 -43.29 10.25 57.62
C ASP A 194 -43.33 8.74 57.45
N TYR A 195 -43.59 8.27 56.22
CA TYR A 195 -43.63 6.84 55.92
C TYR A 195 -42.82 6.50 54.67
N THR A 196 -41.94 5.50 54.76
CA THR A 196 -41.16 5.02 53.60
C THR A 196 -41.77 3.73 53.06
N PHE A 197 -42.00 3.67 51.75
CA PHE A 197 -42.66 2.55 51.10
C PHE A 197 -42.11 2.30 49.70
N PHE A 198 -42.36 1.12 49.16
CA PHE A 198 -42.13 0.79 47.76
C PHE A 198 -43.45 0.84 47.00
N ALA A 199 -43.42 1.36 45.77
CA ALA A 199 -44.57 1.45 44.89
C ALA A 199 -44.20 0.88 43.53
N GLY A 200 -44.83 -0.24 43.18
CA GLY A 200 -44.66 -0.91 41.89
C GLY A 200 -45.49 -0.24 40.80
N SER A 201 -45.11 -0.45 39.54
CA SER A 201 -45.91 0.02 38.40
C SER A 201 -47.31 -0.58 38.46
N GLY A 202 -48.33 0.28 38.36
CA GLY A 202 -49.74 -0.05 38.46
C GLY A 202 -50.35 0.20 39.83
N ASP A 203 -49.54 0.31 40.89
CA ASP A 203 -50.05 0.52 42.26
C ASP A 203 -50.82 1.83 42.36
N ILE A 204 -51.81 1.87 43.26
CA ILE A 204 -52.68 3.04 43.43
C ILE A 204 -52.34 3.73 44.74
N ILE A 205 -51.88 4.98 44.67
CA ILE A 205 -51.67 5.85 45.83
C ILE A 205 -52.92 6.70 46.03
N LYS A 206 -53.50 6.66 47.23
CA LYS A 206 -54.62 7.52 47.63
C LYS A 206 -54.22 8.39 48.80
N THR A 207 -54.50 9.69 48.69
CA THR A 207 -54.29 10.63 49.78
C THR A 207 -55.42 11.64 49.87
N ALA A 208 -55.77 12.05 51.08
CA ALA A 208 -56.87 12.97 51.35
C ALA A 208 -56.42 14.44 51.49
N GLU A 209 -55.11 14.69 51.57
CA GLU A 209 -54.51 16.02 51.60
C GLU A 209 -53.23 16.05 50.74
N GLN A 210 -52.57 17.20 50.70
CA GLN A 210 -51.32 17.34 49.97
C GLN A 210 -50.19 16.54 50.64
N VAL A 211 -49.44 15.78 49.85
CA VAL A 211 -48.30 14.97 50.30
C VAL A 211 -47.09 15.24 49.43
N LYS A 212 -45.92 15.30 50.04
CA LYS A 212 -44.63 15.33 49.33
C LYS A 212 -44.07 13.90 49.30
N LEU A 213 -43.86 13.36 48.11
CA LEU A 213 -43.13 12.12 47.89
C LEU A 213 -41.68 12.44 47.56
N ILE A 214 -40.76 12.00 48.40
CA ILE A 214 -39.32 12.17 48.22
C ILE A 214 -38.78 10.81 47.76
N PRO A 215 -38.25 10.69 46.53
CA PRO A 215 -37.54 9.48 46.09
C PRO A 215 -36.42 9.12 47.07
N VAL A 216 -36.26 7.83 47.35
CA VAL A 216 -35.17 7.31 48.20
C VAL A 216 -34.54 6.08 47.54
N GLU A 217 -33.23 5.90 47.71
CA GLU A 217 -32.52 4.69 47.26
C GLU A 217 -32.88 3.42 48.08
#